data_AF-A0A351XEB3-F1
#
_entry.id   AF-A0A351XEB3-F1
#
_cell.length_a   1.000
_cell.length_b   1.000
_cell.length_c   1.000
_cell.angle_alpha   90.00
_cell.angle_beta   90.00
_cell.angle_gamma   90.00
#
_symmetry.space_group_name_H-M   'P 1'
#
loop_
_entity.id
_entity.type
_entity.pdbx_description
1 polymer ?
#
loop_
_entity_poly.entity_id
_entity_poly.type
_entity_poly.pdbx_seq_one_letter_code
_entity_poly.pdbx_strand_id
1 'polypeptide(L)' 'MATILVTGSNSGFGRLAALSLARGGHDVIATMRTPSKG' A
#
# COMPACT_ATOMS: atom_id res chain seq x y z
N MET A 1 11.46 11.61 2.24
CA MET A 1 10.12 11.47 1.63
C MET A 1 10.29 10.92 0.23
N ALA A 2 9.56 9.87 -0.13
CA ALA A 2 9.61 9.24 -1.46
C ALA A 2 8.19 8.88 -1.91
N THR A 3 7.98 8.78 -3.22
CA THR A 3 6.73 8.27 -3.82
C THR A 3 6.89 6.80 -4.16
N ILE A 4 6.00 5.94 -3.66
CA ILE A 4 6.14 4.48 -3.71
C ILE A 4 4.87 3.84 -4.28
N LEU A 5 5.02 2.97 -5.29
CA LEU A 5 3.93 2.14 -5.81
C LEU A 5 3.96 0.75 -5.18
N VAL A 6 2.88 0.34 -4.53
CA VAL A 6 2.71 -1.02 -3.99
C VAL A 6 1.54 -1.72 -4.68
N THR A 7 1.85 -2.78 -5.42
CA THR A 7 0.84 -3.62 -6.09
C THR A 7 0.43 -4.79 -5.20
N GLY A 8 -0.83 -5.26 -5.35
CA GLY A 8 -1.35 -6.35 -4.51
C GLY A 8 -1.63 -5.92 -3.06
N SER A 9 -1.98 -4.65 -2.84
CA SER A 9 -2.10 -4.03 -1.51
C SER A 9 -3.43 -4.31 -0.80
N ASN A 10 -4.20 -5.29 -1.28
CA ASN A 10 -5.53 -5.58 -0.77
C ASN A 10 -5.52 -6.28 0.60
N SER A 11 -4.53 -7.14 0.84
CA SER A 11 -4.40 -7.90 2.08
C SER A 11 -2.94 -8.33 2.33
N GLY A 12 -2.69 -9.05 3.42
CA GLY A 12 -1.39 -9.63 3.75
C GLY A 12 -0.25 -8.61 3.78
N PHE A 13 0.91 -9.02 3.26
CA PHE A 13 2.11 -8.18 3.31
C PHE A 13 2.02 -6.93 2.43
N GLY A 14 1.31 -6.96 1.30
CA GLY A 14 1.12 -5.77 0.46
C GLY A 14 0.43 -4.65 1.24
N ARG A 15 -0.65 -4.98 1.95
CA ARG A 15 -1.36 -4.04 2.83
C ARG A 15 -0.48 -3.54 3.98
N LEU A 16 0.24 -4.44 4.65
CA LEU A 16 1.11 -4.07 5.77
C LEU A 16 2.28 -3.18 5.32
N ALA A 17 2.87 -3.46 4.17
CA ALA A 17 3.94 -2.65 3.58
C ALA A 17 3.45 -1.25 3.23
N ALA A 18 2.32 -1.15 2.50
CA ALA A 18 1.75 0.14 2.12
C ALA A 18 1.46 1.02 3.35
N LEU A 19 0.84 0.45 4.39
CA LEU A 19 0.54 1.18 5.63
C LEU A 19 1.79 1.56 6.41
N SER A 20 2.78 0.67 6.51
CA SER A 20 4.03 0.95 7.24
C SER A 20 4.83 2.06 6.57
N LEU A 21 4.92 2.04 5.24
CA LEU A 21 5.59 3.07 4.46
C LEU A 21 4.86 4.41 4.55
N ALA A 22 3.53 4.42 4.43
CA ALA A 22 2.75 5.66 4.57
C ALA A 22 2.93 6.27 5.97
N ARG A 23 2.89 5.45 7.03
CA ARG A 23 3.15 5.89 8.41
C ARG A 23 4.58 6.41 8.62
N GLY A 24 5.53 5.92 7.83
CA GLY A 24 6.91 6.41 7.79
C GLY A 24 7.09 7.77 7.10
N GLY A 25 6.02 8.39 6.58
CA GLY A 25 6.07 9.69 5.91
C GLY A 25 6.39 9.62 4.41
N HIS A 26 6.13 8.49 3.78
CA HIS A 26 6.19 8.34 2.32
C HIS A 26 4.82 8.60 1.68
N ASP A 27 4.83 9.07 0.44
CA ASP A 27 3.63 9.13 -0.39
C ASP A 27 3.45 7.77 -1.08
N VAL A 28 2.34 7.08 -0.82
CA VAL A 28 2.16 5.68 -1.21
C VAL A 28 0.93 5.53 -2.11
N ILE A 29 1.16 5.03 -3.32
CA ILE A 29 0.11 4.63 -4.26
C ILE A 29 -0.09 3.12 -4.12
N ALA A 30 -1.20 2.74 -3.51
CA ALA A 30 -1.57 1.33 -3.32
C ALA A 30 -2.53 0.87 -4.41
N THR A 31 -2.21 -0.23 -5.10
CA THR A 31 -3.08 -0.81 -6.14
C THR A 31 -3.45 -2.26 -5.84
N MET A 32 -4.62 -2.66 -6.30
CA MET A 32 -5.20 -4.00 -6.14
C MET A 32 -6.21 -4.28 -7.25
N ARG A 33 -6.53 -5.56 -7.45
CA ARG A 33 -7.56 -5.98 -8.41
C ARG A 33 -8.97 -5.59 -7.98
N THR A 34 -9.27 -5.65 -6.67
CA THR A 34 -10.62 -5.45 -6.13
C THR A 34 -10.55 -4.59 -4.86
N PRO A 35 -10.59 -3.24 -5.00
CA PRO A 35 -10.49 -2.31 -3.86
C PRO A 35 -11.51 -2.51 -2.74
N SER A 36 -12.69 -3.06 -3.07
CA SER A 36 -13.76 -3.33 -2.09
C SER A 36 -13.52 -4.57 -1.24
N LYS A 37 -12.54 -5.42 -1.60
CA LYS A 37 -12.24 -6.64 -0.86
C LYS A 37 -11.17 -6.34 0.21
N GLY A 38 -11.54 -6.41 1.48
CA GLY A 38 -10.60 -6.35 2.61
C GLY A 38 -10.15 -7.74 3.05
#